data_AF-A0A7R9HAH7-F1
#
_entry.id   AF-A0A7R9HAH7-F1
#
_cell.length_a   1.000
_cell.length_b   1.000
_cell.length_c   1.000
_cell.angle_alpha   90.00
_cell.angle_beta   90.00
_cell.angle_gamma   90.00
#
_symmetry.space_group_name_H-M   'P 1'
#
loop_
_entity.id
_entity.type
_entity.pdbx_description
1 polymer ?
#
loop_
_entity_poly.entity_id
_entity_poly.type
_entity_poly.pdbx_seq_one_letter_code
_entity_poly.pdbx_strand_id
1 'polypeptide(L)'
;MAIVGAAMLTIIIVMVNNMFIQIEETPNPNTLKFLPGFAILNEGETADFSNADEIKNSKLAANLFQIEHVLLKMVAISNFVAIKTG
;
A
#
# COMPACT_ATOMS: atom_id res chain seq x y z
N MET A 1 -31.00 16.96 -2.23
CA MET A 1 -30.30 16.21 -1.16
C MET A 1 -29.84 14.89 -1.78
N ALA A 2 -28.64 14.90 -2.38
CA ALA A 2 -28.15 13.73 -3.12
C ALA A 2 -27.50 12.77 -2.13
N ILE A 3 -28.15 11.65 -1.88
CA ILE A 3 -27.52 10.45 -1.36
C ILE A 3 -26.71 9.90 -2.53
N VAL A 4 -25.47 10.35 -2.69
CA VAL A 4 -24.50 9.64 -3.53
C VAL A 4 -23.89 8.59 -2.61
N GLY A 5 -24.29 7.34 -2.79
CA GLY A 5 -23.80 6.21 -2.03
C GLY A 5 -22.28 6.20 -2.05
N ALA A 6 -21.66 6.48 -0.91
CA ALA A 6 -20.34 5.93 -0.64
C ALA A 6 -20.54 4.42 -0.67
N ALA A 7 -20.02 3.76 -1.72
CA ALA A 7 -19.81 2.32 -1.67
C ALA A 7 -19.15 2.05 -0.32
N MET A 8 -19.79 1.21 0.50
CA MET A 8 -19.26 0.80 1.79
C MET A 8 -17.87 0.24 1.50
N LEU A 9 -16.82 1.00 1.78
CA LEU A 9 -15.45 0.60 1.49
C LEU A 9 -15.26 -0.74 2.20
N THR A 10 -15.08 -1.81 1.43
CA THR A 10 -14.83 -3.12 2.01
C THR A 10 -13.43 -3.06 2.60
N ILE A 11 -13.37 -2.87 3.91
CA ILE A 11 -12.13 -2.86 4.68
C ILE A 11 -11.86 -4.29 5.12
N ILE A 12 -10.76 -4.88 4.64
CA ILE A 12 -10.31 -6.20 5.07
C ILE A 12 -9.16 -6.01 6.07
N ILE A 13 -9.31 -6.55 7.28
CA ILE A 13 -8.25 -6.54 8.30
C ILE A 13 -7.70 -7.96 8.44
N VAL A 14 -6.39 -8.10 8.29
CA VAL A 14 -5.68 -9.38 8.42
C VAL A 14 -4.70 -9.30 9.59
N MET A 15 -4.63 -10.36 10.40
CA MET A 15 -3.61 -10.50 11.44
C MET A 15 -2.37 -11.19 10.85
N VAL A 16 -1.21 -10.55 10.93
CA VAL A 16 0.09 -11.07 10.46
C VAL A 16 1.11 -10.92 11.58
N ASN A 17 1.70 -12.01 12.08
CA ASN A 17 2.76 -11.98 13.10
C ASN A 17 2.48 -11.00 14.27
N ASN A 18 1.29 -11.09 14.87
CA ASN A 18 0.87 -10.25 15.99
C ASN A 18 0.69 -8.75 15.65
N MET A 19 0.55 -8.40 14.36
CA MET A 19 0.25 -7.08 13.79
C MET A 19 -1.05 -7.14 12.98
N PHE A 20 -1.78 -6.02 12.88
CA PHE A 20 -2.94 -5.89 12.00
C PHE A 20 -2.57 -5.08 10.76
N ILE A 21 -2.94 -5.59 9.58
CA ILE A 21 -2.86 -4.85 8.32
C ILE A 21 -4.27 -4.67 7.78
N GLN A 22 -4.64 -3.41 7.58
CA GLN A 22 -5.86 -3.03 6.88
C GLN A 22 -5.58 -2.91 5.38
N ILE A 23 -6.47 -3.48 4.56
CA ILE A 23 -6.42 -3.40 3.10
C ILE A 23 -7.61 -2.58 2.63
N GLU A 24 -7.33 -1.57 1.81
CA GLU A 24 -8.33 -0.72 1.16
C GLU A 24 -8.20 -0.83 -0.36
N GLU A 25 -9.34 -0.99 -1.02
CA GLU A 25 -9.42 -0.82 -2.47
C GLU A 25 -9.15 0.64 -2.86
N THR A 26 -8.57 0.83 -4.04
CA THR A 26 -8.37 2.16 -4.61
C THR A 26 -9.18 2.30 -5.90
N PRO A 27 -9.46 3.53 -6.38
CA PRO A 27 -10.10 3.72 -7.68
C PRO A 27 -9.33 3.09 -8.85
N ASN A 28 -8.03 2.78 -8.66
CA ASN A 28 -7.26 2.00 -9.61
C ASN A 28 -7.38 0.51 -9.28
N PRO A 29 -8.02 -0.31 -10.15
CA PRO A 29 -8.26 -1.74 -9.87
C PRO A 29 -6.97 -2.56 -9.75
N ASN A 30 -5.87 -2.06 -10.29
CA ASN A 30 -4.55 -2.69 -10.24
C ASN A 30 -3.71 -2.14 -9.08
N THR A 31 -4.34 -1.57 -8.05
CA THR A 31 -3.62 -1.00 -6.90
C THR A 31 -4.38 -1.27 -5.60
N LEU A 32 -3.66 -1.85 -4.66
CA LEU A 32 -4.14 -2.10 -3.31
C LEU A 32 -3.39 -1.18 -2.34
N LYS A 33 -4.11 -0.72 -1.32
CA LYS A 33 -3.56 0.12 -0.25
C LYS A 33 -3.52 -0.67 1.05
N PHE A 34 -2.36 -0.68 1.69
CA PHE A 34 -2.08 -1.40 2.93
C PHE A 34 -1.77 -0.40 4.05
N LEU A 35 -2.50 -0.48 5.15
CA LEU A 35 -2.34 0.38 6.32
C LEU A 35 -2.00 -0.50 7.54
N PRO A 36 -0.77 -0.41 8.09
CA PRO A 36 -0.35 -1.24 9.22
C PRO A 36 -0.80 -0.70 10.59
N GLY A 37 -1.53 0.42 10.61
CA GLY A 37 -2.00 1.06 11.85
C GLY A 37 -0.95 1.91 12.58
N PHE A 38 0.23 2.12 11.99
CA PHE A 38 1.28 3.00 12.51
C PHE A 38 2.01 3.72 11.36
N ALA A 39 2.84 4.70 11.72
CA ALA A 39 3.57 5.50 10.75
C ALA A 39 4.74 4.72 10.09
N ILE A 40 4.77 4.70 8.76
CA ILE A 40 5.79 4.08 7.91
C ILE A 40 6.90 5.07 7.57
N LEU A 41 6.54 6.34 7.33
CA LEU A 41 7.44 7.46 7.04
C LEU A 41 7.13 8.63 7.98
N ASN A 42 7.99 9.65 8.03
CA ASN A 42 7.68 10.86 8.77
C ASN A 42 6.54 11.63 8.09
N GLU A 43 5.88 12.51 8.86
CA GLU A 43 4.81 13.33 8.33
C GLU A 43 5.28 14.22 7.17
N GLY A 44 4.54 14.21 6.06
CA GLY A 44 4.88 14.97 4.85
C GLY A 44 5.90 14.29 3.93
N GLU A 45 6.47 13.14 4.32
CA GLU A 45 7.36 12.38 3.45
C GLU A 45 6.59 11.49 2.48
N THR A 46 7.20 11.25 1.33
CA THR A 46 6.71 10.30 0.32
C THR A 46 7.91 9.56 -0.26
N ALA A 47 7.81 8.24 -0.31
CA ALA A 47 8.79 7.40 -1.00
C ALA A 47 8.11 6.72 -2.19
N ASP A 48 8.68 6.90 -3.38
CA ASP A 48 8.23 6.27 -4.61
C ASP A 48 9.30 5.27 -5.07
N PHE A 49 8.87 4.05 -5.37
CA PHE A 49 9.72 2.96 -5.85
C PHE A 49 9.17 2.47 -7.19
N SER A 50 9.92 2.76 -8.25
CA SER A 50 9.54 2.53 -9.63
C SER A 50 10.67 1.96 -10.49
N ASN A 51 11.87 1.81 -9.92
CA ASN A 51 13.03 1.23 -10.59
C ASN A 51 13.97 0.52 -9.59
N ALA A 52 14.92 -0.26 -10.12
CA ALA A 52 15.84 -1.08 -9.34
C ALA A 52 16.73 -0.28 -8.38
N ASP A 53 17.10 0.95 -8.71
CA ASP A 53 17.99 1.76 -7.86
C ASP A 53 17.24 2.33 -6.66
N GLU A 54 15.99 2.78 -6.84
CA GLU A 54 15.10 3.16 -5.74
C GLU A 54 14.86 1.98 -4.78
N ILE A 55 14.66 0.79 -5.34
CA ILE A 55 14.37 -0.43 -4.57
C ILE A 55 15.49 -0.81 -3.61
N LYS A 56 16.76 -0.63 -4.03
CA LYS A 56 17.93 -0.94 -3.19
C LYS A 56 17.93 -0.15 -1.88
N ASN A 57 17.24 0.99 -1.82
CA ASN A 57 17.17 1.84 -0.63
C ASN A 57 16.12 1.38 0.39
N SER A 58 15.30 0.35 0.08
CA SER A 58 14.26 -0.14 0.97
C SER A 58 14.18 -1.66 0.96
N LYS A 59 14.49 -2.27 2.12
CA LYS A 59 14.30 -3.72 2.33
C LYS A 59 12.85 -4.14 2.12
N LEU A 60 11.89 -3.28 2.50
CA LEU A 60 10.47 -3.55 2.31
C LEU A 60 10.13 -3.62 0.81
N ALA A 61 10.56 -2.63 0.02
CA ALA A 61 10.33 -2.62 -1.43
C ALA A 61 10.99 -3.83 -2.11
N ALA A 62 12.25 -4.12 -1.75
CA ALA A 62 13.00 -5.24 -2.31
C ALA A 62 12.35 -6.59 -2.05
N ASN A 63 11.73 -6.78 -0.89
CA ASN A 63 11.02 -8.02 -0.56
C ASN A 63 9.65 -8.09 -1.26
N LEU A 64 8.92 -6.98 -1.33
CA LEU A 64 7.59 -6.95 -1.97
C LEU A 64 7.67 -7.24 -3.46
N PHE A 65 8.65 -6.69 -4.18
CA PHE A 65 8.81 -6.90 -5.61
C PHE A 65 9.32 -8.30 -6.01
N GLN A 66 9.58 -9.19 -5.03
CA GLN A 66 9.83 -10.61 -5.28
C GLN A 66 8.55 -11.45 -5.27
N ILE A 67 7.43 -10.88 -4.83
CA ILE A 67 6.15 -11.58 -4.74
C ILE A 67 5.52 -11.62 -6.15
N GLU A 68 5.06 -12.80 -6.55
CA GLU A 68 4.30 -12.98 -7.79
C GLU A 68 3.09 -12.02 -7.82
N HIS A 69 2.79 -11.45 -8.99
CA HIS A 69 1.73 -10.45 -9.20
C HIS A 69 1.95 -9.06 -8.61
N VAL A 70 3.07 -8.81 -7.92
CA VAL A 70 3.45 -7.45 -7.55
C VAL A 70 4.23 -6.80 -8.69
N LEU A 71 3.71 -5.70 -9.23
CA LEU A 71 4.36 -4.93 -10.28
C LEU A 71 5.35 -3.94 -9.69
N LEU A 72 6.33 -3.51 -10.51
CA LEU A 72 7.41 -2.58 -10.13
C LEU A 72 6.92 -1.13 -9.92
N LYS A 73 5.96 -0.93 -9.02
CA LYS A 73 5.48 0.37 -8.59
C LYS A 73 4.91 0.28 -7.17
N MET A 74 5.51 1.02 -6.26
CA MET A 74 5.07 1.15 -4.87
C MET A 74 5.21 2.61 -4.43
N VAL A 75 4.23 3.14 -3.72
CA VAL A 75 4.29 4.46 -3.08
C VAL A 75 4.01 4.29 -1.60
N ALA A 76 4.91 4.78 -0.75
CA ALA A 76 4.70 4.87 0.69
C ALA A 76 4.52 6.33 1.10
N ILE A 77 3.52 6.57 1.94
CA ILE A 77 3.25 7.83 2.62
C ILE A 77 3.17 7.51 4.12
N SER A 78 3.18 8.54 4.98
CA SER A 78 3.24 8.46 6.43
C SER A 78 2.54 7.24 7.05
N ASN A 79 1.33 6.85 6.62
CA ASN A 79 0.54 5.79 7.26
C ASN A 79 0.11 4.63 6.36
N PHE A 80 0.51 4.60 5.07
CA PHE A 80 0.11 3.53 4.17
C PHE A 80 1.11 3.28 3.04
N VAL A 81 1.02 2.10 2.46
CA VAL A 81 1.71 1.74 1.21
C VAL A 81 0.67 1.40 0.15
N ALA A 82 0.78 2.01 -1.03
CA ALA A 82 0.04 1.64 -2.23
C ALA A 82 0.95 0.80 -3.14
N ILE A 83 0.48 -0.38 -3.52
CA ILE A 83 1.24 -1.34 -4.32
C ILE A 83 0.46 -1.63 -5.59
N LYS A 84 1.14 -1.56 -6.74
CA LYS A 84 0.53 -1.94 -8.01
C LYS A 84 0.60 -3.46 -8.19
N THR A 85 -0.52 -4.07 -8.54
CA THR A 85 -0.67 -5.52 -8.75
C THR A 85 -1.18 -5.82 -10.16
N GLY A 86 -0.89 -7.00 -10.71
CA GLY A 86 -1.35 -7.39 -12.05
C GLY A 86 -1.11 -8.85 -12.41
#